data_AF-A0A519TBE8-F1
#
_entry.id   AF-A0A519TBE8-F1
#
_cell.length_a   1.000
_cell.length_b   1.000
_cell.length_c   1.000
_cell.angle_alpha   90.00
_cell.angle_beta   90.00
_cell.angle_gamma   90.00
#
_symmetry.space_group_name_H-M   'P 1'
#
loop_
_entity.id
_entity.type
_entity.pdbx_description
1 polymer ?
#
loop_
_entity_poly.entity_id
_entity_poly.type
_entity_poly.pdbx_seq_one_letter_code
_entity_poly.pdbx_strand_id
1 'polypeptide(L)'
;LGTDFKQQLERPALGPWRVQSGMMGETIPKATNYVRLDPTRKDEWGMPLLSISVDYDDNDAKMKQDFIEQFTEMYTQAGFINIKAVDTKQAPGLDIHEMGGVRMGRDPKTSLLNQWNQLHACPNVYVTDGACMTSTSTQNPSLTYMALTARAVDHAVRTAKRGDTV
;
A
#
# COMPACT_ATOMS: atom_id res chain seq x y z
N LEU A 1 -27.60 17.42 -23.41
CA LEU A 1 -27.17 18.21 -22.23
C LEU A 1 -27.89 19.55 -22.29
N GLY A 2 -28.91 19.75 -21.45
CA GLY A 2 -29.91 20.84 -21.59
C GLY A 2 -29.64 22.08 -20.72
N THR A 3 -30.45 23.11 -20.93
CA THR A 3 -30.40 24.43 -20.24
C THR A 3 -30.36 24.30 -18.72
N ASP A 4 -31.11 23.37 -18.15
CA ASP A 4 -31.17 23.13 -16.70
C ASP A 4 -29.82 22.73 -16.11
N PHE A 5 -29.02 21.93 -16.84
CA PHE A 5 -27.69 21.52 -16.40
C PHE A 5 -26.73 22.72 -16.39
N LYS A 6 -26.82 23.60 -17.39
CA LYS A 6 -26.01 24.83 -17.43
C LYS A 6 -26.39 25.80 -16.31
N GLN A 7 -27.70 25.96 -16.04
CA GLN A 7 -28.18 26.77 -14.93
C GLN A 7 -27.76 26.21 -13.56
N GLN A 8 -27.76 24.88 -13.38
CA GLN A 8 -27.24 24.27 -12.14
C GLN A 8 -25.74 24.47 -11.95
N LEU A 9 -24.95 24.49 -13.03
CA LEU A 9 -23.51 24.79 -12.93
C LEU A 9 -23.26 26.26 -12.58
N GLU A 10 -24.05 27.19 -13.13
CA GLU A 10 -23.91 28.62 -12.86
C GLU A 10 -24.52 29.06 -11.51
N ARG A 11 -25.55 28.33 -11.04
CA ARG A 11 -26.31 28.63 -9.81
C ARG A 11 -26.69 27.33 -9.10
N PRO A 12 -25.72 26.64 -8.47
CA PRO A 12 -26.01 25.36 -7.83
C PRO A 12 -26.97 25.57 -6.66
N ALA A 13 -28.09 24.84 -6.68
CA ALA A 13 -28.90 24.66 -5.48
C ALA A 13 -28.07 23.83 -4.50
N LEU A 14 -27.64 24.45 -3.39
CA LEU A 14 -26.84 23.77 -2.39
C LEU A 14 -27.70 22.72 -1.68
N GLY A 15 -27.25 21.46 -1.74
CA GLY A 15 -27.87 20.34 -1.04
C GLY A 15 -27.29 20.13 0.37
N PRO A 16 -27.76 19.09 1.09
CA PRO A 16 -27.16 18.71 2.35
C PRO A 16 -25.72 18.26 2.14
N TRP A 17 -24.80 18.86 2.89
CA TRP A 17 -23.38 18.52 2.87
C TRP A 17 -23.14 17.21 3.62
N ARG A 18 -22.17 16.43 3.14
CA ARG A 18 -21.76 15.16 3.76
C ARG A 18 -20.26 15.20 4.01
N VAL A 19 -19.83 14.55 5.08
CA VAL A 19 -18.43 14.28 5.37
C VAL A 19 -18.27 12.76 5.40
N GLN A 20 -17.10 12.29 4.95
CA GLN A 20 -16.77 10.87 4.94
C GLN A 20 -15.35 10.65 5.46
N SER A 21 -15.14 9.50 6.07
CA SER A 21 -13.82 9.01 6.47
C SER A 21 -13.60 7.62 5.91
N GLY A 22 -12.39 7.38 5.43
CA GLY A 22 -11.92 6.06 5.04
C GLY A 22 -10.85 5.57 6.00
N MET A 23 -10.61 4.27 5.97
CA MET A 23 -9.57 3.60 6.75
C MET A 23 -8.50 3.05 5.82
N MET A 24 -7.24 3.23 6.20
CA MET A 24 -6.12 2.45 5.68
C MET A 24 -5.47 1.74 6.88
N GLY A 25 -5.73 0.45 7.01
CA GLY A 25 -5.19 -0.39 8.09
C GLY A 25 -3.90 -1.07 7.67
N GLU A 26 -3.04 -1.36 8.65
CA GLU A 26 -1.88 -2.22 8.41
C GLU A 26 -2.28 -3.69 8.46
N THR A 27 -2.09 -4.41 7.35
CA THR A 27 -2.13 -5.86 7.36
C THR A 27 -0.78 -6.39 7.81
N ILE A 28 -0.73 -7.08 8.95
CA ILE A 28 0.53 -7.58 9.51
C ILE A 28 1.22 -8.53 8.53
N PRO A 29 2.53 -8.37 8.26
CA PRO A 29 3.26 -9.29 7.39
C PRO A 29 3.24 -10.73 7.91
N LYS A 30 2.80 -11.67 7.06
CA LYS A 30 2.70 -13.09 7.38
C LYS A 30 3.47 -13.91 6.35
N ALA A 31 4.19 -14.93 6.78
CA ALA A 31 4.90 -15.83 5.86
C ALA A 31 3.94 -16.63 4.95
N THR A 32 2.70 -16.82 5.39
CA THR A 32 1.62 -17.42 4.60
C THR A 32 1.09 -16.50 3.51
N ASN A 33 1.39 -15.20 3.59
CA ASN A 33 1.01 -14.22 2.58
C ASN A 33 2.14 -14.10 1.56
N TYR A 34 1.85 -14.43 0.30
CA TYR A 34 2.87 -14.45 -0.75
C TYR A 34 2.30 -14.08 -2.12
N VAL A 35 3.20 -13.62 -2.97
CA VAL A 35 3.04 -13.56 -4.41
C VAL A 35 4.12 -14.43 -5.04
N ARG A 36 3.75 -15.23 -6.03
CA ARG A 36 4.69 -16.05 -6.80
C ARG A 36 4.28 -16.10 -8.26
N LEU A 37 5.21 -16.52 -9.11
CA LEU A 37 4.90 -16.82 -10.50
C LEU A 37 4.14 -18.15 -10.58
N ASP A 38 3.11 -18.17 -11.41
CA ASP A 38 2.37 -19.37 -11.77
C ASP A 38 3.26 -20.30 -12.61
N PRO A 39 3.37 -21.59 -12.29
CA PRO A 39 4.30 -22.49 -12.97
C PRO A 39 3.88 -22.83 -14.40
N THR A 40 2.60 -22.66 -14.76
CA THR A 40 2.08 -23.13 -16.06
C THR A 40 1.33 -22.05 -16.82
N ARG A 41 0.59 -21.18 -16.13
CA ARG A 41 -0.21 -20.14 -16.79
C ARG A 41 0.66 -18.93 -17.12
N LYS A 42 0.45 -18.40 -18.31
CA LYS A 42 1.14 -17.22 -18.83
C LYS A 42 0.12 -16.21 -19.35
N ASP A 43 0.50 -14.94 -19.39
CA ASP A 43 -0.25 -13.91 -20.10
C ASP A 43 -0.03 -13.99 -21.62
N GLU A 44 -0.65 -13.06 -22.35
CA GLU A 44 -0.56 -12.97 -23.81
C GLU A 44 0.85 -12.67 -24.34
N TRP A 45 1.77 -12.19 -23.49
CA TRP A 45 3.17 -11.92 -23.82
C TRP A 45 4.12 -13.05 -23.38
N GLY A 46 3.58 -14.15 -22.86
CA GLY A 46 4.35 -15.31 -22.42
C GLY A 46 5.00 -15.15 -21.04
N MET A 47 4.66 -14.10 -20.29
CA MET A 47 5.13 -13.92 -18.91
C MET A 47 4.28 -14.76 -17.96
N PRO A 48 4.87 -15.45 -16.96
CA PRO A 48 4.09 -16.20 -15.98
C PRO A 48 3.11 -15.30 -15.22
N LEU A 49 1.86 -15.75 -15.05
CA LEU A 49 0.86 -15.02 -14.27
C LEU A 49 1.25 -14.97 -12.78
N LEU A 50 0.73 -13.99 -12.05
CA LEU A 50 0.87 -13.96 -10.59
C LEU A 50 -0.12 -14.92 -9.92
N SER A 51 0.40 -15.71 -8.98
CA SER A 51 -0.36 -16.48 -7.99
C SER A 51 -0.22 -15.77 -6.66
N ILE A 52 -1.32 -15.19 -6.18
CA ILE A 52 -1.37 -14.37 -4.97
C ILE A 52 -2.16 -15.15 -3.91
N SER A 53 -1.58 -15.25 -2.72
CA SER A 53 -2.20 -15.82 -1.53
C SER A 53 -2.11 -14.78 -0.43
N VAL A 54 -3.18 -14.03 -0.21
CA VAL A 54 -3.29 -13.00 0.81
C VAL A 54 -4.72 -13.03 1.32
N ASP A 55 -4.90 -12.96 2.64
CA ASP A 55 -6.20 -12.81 3.26
C ASP A 55 -6.10 -11.96 4.54
N TYR A 56 -7.23 -11.40 4.93
CA TYR A 56 -7.40 -10.74 6.22
C TYR A 56 -7.56 -11.77 7.33
N ASP A 57 -7.20 -11.39 8.55
CA ASP A 57 -7.44 -12.18 9.75
C ASP A 57 -8.22 -11.43 10.84
N ASP A 58 -8.23 -12.01 12.03
CA ASP A 58 -8.88 -11.44 13.21
C ASP A 58 -8.32 -10.07 13.63
N ASN A 59 -7.02 -9.83 13.45
CA ASN A 59 -6.44 -8.51 13.75
C ASN A 59 -6.98 -7.44 12.78
N ASP A 60 -7.04 -7.77 11.49
CA ASP A 60 -7.60 -6.87 10.47
C ASP A 60 -9.09 -6.59 10.74
N ALA A 61 -9.85 -7.60 11.17
CA ALA A 61 -11.25 -7.46 11.56
C ALA A 61 -11.44 -6.55 12.79
N LYS A 62 -10.61 -6.74 13.83
CA LYS A 62 -10.63 -5.91 15.04
C LYS A 62 -10.27 -4.46 14.75
N MET A 63 -9.27 -4.22 13.90
CA MET A 63 -8.86 -2.88 13.51
C MET A 63 -9.98 -2.13 12.78
N LYS A 64 -10.72 -2.81 11.89
CA LYS A 64 -11.89 -2.22 11.23
C LYS A 64 -13.02 -1.90 12.21
N GLN A 65 -13.26 -2.78 13.18
CA GLN A 65 -14.28 -2.56 14.20
C GLN A 65 -13.93 -1.34 15.06
N ASP A 66 -12.67 -1.24 15.50
CA ASP A 66 -12.19 -0.08 16.25
C ASP A 66 -12.33 1.22 15.43
N PHE A 67 -11.92 1.22 14.15
CA PHE A 67 -12.12 2.38 13.27
C PHE A 67 -13.58 2.85 13.22
N ILE A 68 -14.52 1.91 13.06
CA ILE A 68 -15.96 2.23 13.01
C ILE A 68 -16.43 2.83 14.35
N GLU A 69 -16.02 2.25 15.47
CA GLU A 69 -16.37 2.73 16.81
C GLU A 69 -15.82 4.13 17.07
N GLN A 70 -14.52 4.33 16.87
CA GLN A 70 -13.84 5.60 17.13
C GLN A 70 -14.37 6.73 16.24
N PHE A 71 -14.55 6.50 14.93
CA PHE A 71 -15.08 7.55 14.05
C PHE A 71 -16.56 7.85 14.29
N THR A 72 -17.35 6.86 14.70
CA THR A 72 -18.75 7.10 15.09
C THR A 72 -18.81 7.97 16.33
N GLU A 73 -17.97 7.71 17.33
CA GLU A 73 -17.87 8.55 18.53
C GLU A 73 -17.40 9.96 18.18
N MET A 74 -16.30 10.10 17.44
CA MET A 74 -15.76 11.40 17.02
C MET A 74 -16.80 12.24 16.26
N TYR A 75 -17.54 11.64 15.32
CA TYR A 75 -18.58 12.35 14.59
C TYR A 75 -19.77 12.74 15.47
N THR A 76 -20.14 11.88 16.42
CA THR A 76 -21.20 12.19 17.39
C THR A 76 -20.79 13.40 18.24
N GLN A 77 -19.57 13.41 18.77
CA GLN A 77 -19.05 14.52 19.59
C GLN A 77 -18.89 15.81 18.78
N ALA A 78 -18.56 15.71 17.49
CA ALA A 78 -18.49 16.85 16.58
C ALA A 78 -19.87 17.38 16.14
N GLY A 79 -20.97 16.77 16.59
CA GLY A 79 -22.34 17.22 16.32
C GLY A 79 -22.91 16.77 14.96
N PHE A 80 -22.27 15.82 14.28
CA PHE A 80 -22.83 15.25 13.06
C PHE A 80 -24.06 14.39 13.36
N ILE A 81 -25.04 14.46 12.46
CA ILE A 81 -26.26 13.66 12.50
C ILE A 81 -26.29 12.72 11.29
N ASN A 82 -27.15 11.69 11.33
CA ASN A 82 -27.27 10.68 10.27
C ASN A 82 -25.96 9.93 9.97
N ILE A 83 -25.17 9.65 11.02
CA ILE A 83 -23.92 8.89 10.93
C ILE A 83 -24.24 7.47 10.47
N LYS A 84 -23.53 6.98 9.45
CA LYS A 84 -23.67 5.63 8.90
C LYS A 84 -22.30 4.98 8.78
N ALA A 85 -22.11 3.87 9.47
CA ALA A 85 -20.98 2.99 9.25
C ALA A 85 -21.26 2.09 8.03
N VAL A 86 -20.28 1.98 7.12
CA VAL A 86 -20.36 1.13 5.94
C VAL A 86 -19.12 0.25 5.90
N ASP A 87 -19.31 -1.06 6.02
CA ASP A 87 -18.26 -2.05 5.74
C ASP A 87 -18.45 -2.56 4.31
N THR A 88 -17.52 -2.18 3.42
CA THR A 88 -17.55 -2.52 2.00
C THR A 88 -17.14 -3.97 1.70
N LYS A 89 -16.66 -4.72 2.70
CA LYS A 89 -16.17 -6.10 2.56
C LYS A 89 -15.18 -6.26 1.41
N GLN A 90 -14.36 -5.22 1.17
CA GLN A 90 -13.36 -5.22 0.11
C GLN A 90 -12.38 -6.37 0.28
N ALA A 91 -11.96 -6.97 -0.83
CA ALA A 91 -10.89 -7.96 -0.85
C ALA A 91 -9.51 -7.27 -0.72
N PRO A 92 -8.47 -7.99 -0.24
CA PRO A 92 -7.09 -7.48 -0.29
C PRO A 92 -6.67 -7.07 -1.71
N GLY A 93 -5.88 -5.99 -1.81
CA GLY A 93 -5.31 -5.48 -3.07
C GLY A 93 -6.11 -4.36 -3.76
N LEU A 94 -7.28 -3.98 -3.25
CA LEU A 94 -8.07 -2.89 -3.84
C LEU A 94 -7.56 -1.49 -3.50
N ASP A 95 -6.70 -1.37 -2.48
CA ASP A 95 -6.07 -0.11 -2.06
C ASP A 95 -4.75 0.20 -2.80
N ILE A 96 -4.35 -0.62 -3.78
CA ILE A 96 -3.20 -0.39 -4.68
C ILE A 96 -1.87 -0.06 -3.97
N HIS A 97 -1.69 -0.61 -2.77
CA HIS A 97 -0.57 -0.39 -1.87
C HIS A 97 0.16 -1.71 -1.56
N GLU A 98 0.45 -2.52 -2.58
CA GLU A 98 1.17 -3.79 -2.43
C GLU A 98 2.61 -3.57 -1.95
N MET A 99 2.99 -4.31 -0.91
CA MET A 99 4.26 -4.11 -0.21
C MET A 99 4.90 -5.43 0.23
N GLY A 100 6.24 -5.42 0.34
CA GLY A 100 7.01 -6.49 1.00
C GLY A 100 7.37 -7.73 0.17
N GLY A 101 7.04 -7.76 -1.12
CA GLY A 101 7.40 -8.86 -2.02
C GLY A 101 8.91 -9.11 -2.15
N VAL A 102 9.74 -8.09 -1.93
CA VAL A 102 11.21 -8.16 -1.95
C VAL A 102 11.76 -7.40 -0.73
N ARG A 103 11.27 -7.74 0.46
CA ARG A 103 11.55 -6.96 1.68
C ARG A 103 13.04 -6.82 2.02
N MET A 104 13.36 -5.68 2.62
CA MET A 104 14.65 -5.45 3.30
C MET A 104 14.81 -6.30 4.56
N GLY A 105 16.06 -6.55 4.95
CA GLY A 105 16.42 -7.20 6.21
C GLY A 105 17.93 -7.36 6.37
N ARG A 106 18.34 -7.83 7.55
CA ARG A 106 19.77 -8.01 7.89
C ARG A 106 20.32 -9.38 7.49
N ASP A 107 19.45 -10.39 7.37
CA ASP A 107 19.84 -11.76 7.09
C ASP A 107 19.38 -12.15 5.67
N PRO A 108 20.30 -12.54 4.76
CA PRO A 108 19.96 -12.97 3.41
C PRO A 108 19.09 -14.24 3.36
N LYS A 109 18.99 -15.00 4.46
CA LYS A 109 18.09 -16.17 4.54
C LYS A 109 16.63 -15.77 4.75
N THR A 110 16.36 -14.55 5.22
CA THR A 110 15.02 -14.09 5.58
C THR A 110 14.62 -12.79 4.86
N SER A 111 15.50 -12.23 4.03
CA SER A 111 15.25 -11.02 3.26
C SER A 111 16.05 -11.04 1.96
N LEU A 112 15.52 -10.40 0.92
CA LEU A 112 16.19 -10.32 -0.38
C LEU A 112 17.11 -9.10 -0.47
N LEU A 113 16.73 -8.00 0.20
CA LEU A 113 17.49 -6.75 0.20
C LEU A 113 18.17 -6.53 1.55
N ASN A 114 19.33 -5.89 1.52
CA ASN A 114 19.94 -5.32 2.71
C ASN A 114 19.31 -3.97 3.08
N GLN A 115 19.87 -3.29 4.08
CA GLN A 115 19.38 -2.00 4.57
C GLN A 115 19.45 -0.85 3.55
N TRP A 116 20.13 -1.02 2.42
CA TRP A 116 20.32 -0.02 1.36
C TRP A 116 19.46 -0.27 0.13
N ASN A 117 18.44 -1.13 0.23
CA ASN A 117 17.61 -1.55 -0.90
C ASN A 117 18.37 -2.34 -1.97
N GLN A 118 19.56 -2.85 -1.65
CA GLN A 118 20.44 -3.61 -2.54
C GLN A 118 20.22 -5.11 -2.32
N LEU A 119 20.16 -5.91 -3.39
CA LEU A 119 20.07 -7.37 -3.26
C LEU A 119 21.31 -7.93 -2.56
N HIS A 120 21.11 -8.79 -1.56
CA HIS A 120 22.23 -9.47 -0.88
C HIS A 120 23.07 -10.31 -1.84
N ALA A 121 22.41 -11.00 -2.78
CA ALA A 121 23.05 -11.88 -3.74
C ALA A 121 23.60 -11.16 -4.98
N CYS A 122 23.25 -9.88 -5.19
CA CYS A 122 23.58 -9.14 -6.41
C CYS A 122 23.81 -7.65 -6.09
N PRO A 123 25.02 -7.25 -5.68
CA PRO A 123 25.29 -5.91 -5.15
C PRO A 123 25.06 -4.75 -6.15
N ASN A 124 24.96 -5.00 -7.45
CA ASN A 124 24.65 -3.97 -8.44
C ASN A 124 23.15 -3.83 -8.75
N VAL A 125 22.27 -4.56 -8.05
CA VAL A 125 20.82 -4.52 -8.25
C VAL A 125 20.12 -3.97 -7.01
N TYR A 126 19.21 -3.01 -7.24
CA TYR A 126 18.45 -2.33 -6.20
C TYR A 126 16.93 -2.41 -6.46
N VAL A 127 16.13 -2.48 -5.40
CA VAL A 127 14.65 -2.48 -5.45
C VAL A 127 14.13 -1.45 -4.47
N THR A 128 13.41 -0.44 -4.97
CA THR A 128 13.13 0.81 -4.22
C THR A 128 11.65 1.20 -4.18
N ASP A 129 10.77 0.39 -4.77
CA ASP A 129 9.32 0.54 -4.72
C ASP A 129 8.71 -0.10 -3.46
N GLY A 130 7.39 -0.28 -3.43
CA GLY A 130 6.69 -0.91 -2.30
C GLY A 130 7.18 -2.31 -1.94
N ALA A 131 7.78 -3.04 -2.89
CA ALA A 131 8.27 -4.39 -2.63
C ALA A 131 9.37 -4.42 -1.56
N CYS A 132 10.14 -3.34 -1.40
CA CYS A 132 11.24 -3.28 -0.43
C CYS A 132 10.79 -3.15 1.04
N MET A 133 9.53 -2.77 1.27
CA MET A 133 9.01 -2.47 2.60
C MET A 133 8.94 -3.72 3.49
N THR A 134 9.16 -3.56 4.78
CA THR A 134 9.05 -4.66 5.76
C THR A 134 7.70 -4.68 6.47
N SER A 135 6.97 -3.56 6.44
CA SER A 135 5.68 -3.31 7.09
C SER A 135 5.07 -2.09 6.38
N THR A 136 3.74 -1.93 6.46
CA THR A 136 2.99 -0.99 5.62
C THR A 136 2.56 0.26 6.37
N SER A 137 2.46 0.20 7.70
CA SER A 137 1.83 1.24 8.52
C SER A 137 0.40 1.57 8.02
N THR A 138 -0.13 2.74 8.39
CA THR A 138 -1.52 3.18 8.10
C THR A 138 -1.59 4.39 7.18
N GLN A 139 -0.48 4.79 6.56
CA GLN A 139 -0.36 5.98 5.72
C GLN A 139 -0.07 5.60 4.27
N ASN A 140 -0.41 6.49 3.34
CA ASN A 140 -0.04 6.33 1.93
C ASN A 140 1.49 6.30 1.79
N PRO A 141 2.06 5.25 1.17
CA PRO A 141 3.47 4.94 1.35
C PRO A 141 4.40 5.62 0.31
N SER A 142 3.85 6.30 -0.70
CA SER A 142 4.63 6.83 -1.84
C SER A 142 5.78 7.76 -1.43
N LEU A 143 5.56 8.66 -0.45
CA LEU A 143 6.63 9.54 0.05
C LEU A 143 7.75 8.75 0.71
N THR A 144 7.43 7.67 1.41
CA THR A 144 8.42 6.77 2.00
C THR A 144 9.22 6.05 0.92
N TYR A 145 8.57 5.60 -0.17
CA TYR A 145 9.28 5.01 -1.32
C TYR A 145 10.27 5.99 -1.94
N MET A 146 9.86 7.25 -2.12
CA MET A 146 10.75 8.30 -2.64
C MET A 146 11.96 8.53 -1.73
N ALA A 147 11.75 8.57 -0.40
CA ALA A 147 12.84 8.71 0.56
C ALA A 147 13.81 7.51 0.53
N LEU A 148 13.28 6.29 0.48
CA LEU A 148 14.09 5.07 0.36
C LEU A 148 14.87 5.03 -0.95
N THR A 149 14.23 5.44 -2.06
CA THR A 149 14.85 5.56 -3.38
C THR A 149 16.03 6.54 -3.34
N ALA A 150 15.82 7.75 -2.80
CA ALA A 150 16.88 8.76 -2.70
C ALA A 150 18.09 8.26 -1.90
N ARG A 151 17.83 7.56 -0.78
CA ARG A 151 18.87 6.94 0.04
C ARG A 151 19.62 5.82 -0.70
N ALA A 152 18.90 4.96 -1.42
CA ALA A 152 19.49 3.87 -2.19
C ALA A 152 20.38 4.39 -3.32
N VAL A 153 19.94 5.46 -4.00
CA VAL A 153 20.71 6.11 -5.07
C VAL A 153 22.00 6.76 -4.52
N ASP A 154 21.93 7.50 -3.41
CA ASP A 154 23.14 8.06 -2.77
C ASP A 154 24.15 6.95 -2.41
N HIS A 155 23.66 5.85 -1.83
CA HIS A 155 24.49 4.67 -1.55
C HIS A 155 25.13 4.10 -2.83
N ALA A 156 24.32 3.83 -3.85
CA ALA A 156 24.79 3.25 -5.12
C ALA A 156 25.88 4.11 -5.77
N VAL A 157 25.68 5.44 -5.84
CA VAL A 157 26.65 6.38 -6.43
C VAL A 157 27.95 6.42 -5.63
N ARG A 158 27.88 6.45 -4.29
CA ARG A 158 29.08 6.46 -3.44
C ARG A 158 29.88 5.16 -3.55
N THR A 159 29.19 4.02 -3.61
CA THR A 159 29.81 2.70 -3.75
C THR A 159 30.45 2.55 -5.14
N ALA A 160 29.77 2.99 -6.20
CA ALA A 160 30.32 3.00 -7.56
C ALA A 160 31.60 3.87 -7.66
N LYS A 161 31.60 5.07 -7.06
CA LYS A 161 32.78 5.96 -7.04
C LYS A 161 33.99 5.39 -6.31
N ARG A 162 33.77 4.48 -5.35
CA ARG A 162 34.84 3.81 -4.60
C ARG A 162 35.44 2.61 -5.33
N GLY A 163 34.77 2.11 -6.37
CA GLY A 163 35.15 0.88 -7.05
C GLY A 163 34.72 -0.40 -6.32
N ASP A 164 33.82 -0.28 -5.33
CA ASP A 164 33.34 -1.39 -4.49
C ASP A 164 32.34 -2.32 -5.24
N THR A 165 32.11 -2.09 -6.54
CA THR A 165 31.17 -2.83 -7.40
C THR A 165 31.83 -3.19 -8.73
N VAL A 166 32.33 -4.43 -8.81
CA VAL A 166 32.40 -5.26 -10.03
C VAL A 166 31.89 -6.64 -9.66
#